data_AF-A0A929JUB8-F1
#
_entry.id   AF-A0A929JUB8-F1
#
_cell.length_a   1.000
_cell.length_b   1.000
_cell.length_c   1.000
_cell.angle_alpha   90.00
_cell.angle_beta   90.00
_cell.angle_gamma   90.00
#
_symmetry.space_group_name_H-M   'P 1'
#
loop_
_entity.id
_entity.type
_entity.pdbx_description
1 polymer ?
#
loop_
_entity_poly.entity_id
_entity_poly.type
_entity_poly.pdbx_seq_one_letter_code
_entity_poly.pdbx_strand_id
1 'polypeptide(L)'
;MDPWQRFEAICQAMADPAFYPHSVSHLERRDTHISSVFLTGTWVYKLKKPVDFGFLDFRDQNDRRRFCEREVDLNQRLSHGIYHGVAKICKSEDDRLSLEENGQVMEYAVKMRQLPDAVSLRQLLKKNRIGRAHMKKLGQTLAAFYERSNRGPEIDHYGQRDVISFNMEESFRQLEPFVGDVLEREKWEFICQVSRTFLEHRRDLFDRRVETGRIRDGHGDLRADHVYFYRGLQIIDCIEFNDRFRYGDVVADLAFLHMDMEHLGYPEWSRAFLAAYVDAGNDPGLYVLLDFYATYRAIVRLKVTCLRLKEVERAEQQVLMAEARLYMDQAYQYAIQFSRPTLWVFCGLPATGKSSLARELAKAQLIPLFQSDLVRRERQSDPRHEVLPFGQGIYRPGMRHRVYAQLLALAQEKLKGGRSAVLDATFSRRKWRDDARQLAGDLDTNLVFVECLCKKETIRSRLKERETVYSLSDARLEHFTQMLEDFEPISELSPKIHLTIDTDQPLYNAFGHVLSQGYACKCDQVKKLL
;
A
#
# COMPACT_ATOMS: atom_id res chain seq x y z
N MET A 1 -25.62 16.17 36.09
CA MET A 1 -24.17 16.44 35.94
C MET A 1 -23.89 16.52 34.46
N ASP A 2 -23.20 17.56 34.02
CA ASP A 2 -22.76 17.67 32.62
C ASP A 2 -21.93 16.42 32.23
N PRO A 3 -22.10 15.84 31.02
CA PRO A 3 -21.36 14.64 30.61
C PRO A 3 -19.85 14.77 30.75
N TRP A 4 -19.29 15.95 30.45
CA TRP A 4 -17.85 16.18 30.58
C TRP A 4 -17.39 16.25 32.04
N GLN A 5 -18.17 16.92 32.91
CA GLN A 5 -17.91 16.91 34.35
C GLN A 5 -17.95 15.49 34.94
N ARG A 6 -18.92 14.67 34.52
CA ARG A 6 -19.00 13.26 34.92
C ARG A 6 -17.78 12.49 34.45
N PHE A 7 -17.36 12.69 33.21
CA PHE A 7 -16.18 12.06 32.63
C PHE A 7 -14.90 12.40 33.41
N GLU A 8 -14.64 13.67 33.69
CA GLU A 8 -13.43 14.06 34.44
C GLU A 8 -13.46 13.58 35.90
N ALA A 9 -14.61 13.57 36.56
CA ALA A 9 -14.74 12.99 37.90
C ALA A 9 -14.38 11.49 37.92
N ILE A 10 -14.80 10.74 36.89
CA ILE A 10 -14.45 9.33 36.73
C ILE A 10 -12.95 9.18 36.44
N CYS A 11 -12.39 9.99 35.55
CA CYS A 11 -10.97 9.97 35.25
C CYS A 11 -10.11 10.28 36.48
N GLN A 12 -10.57 11.20 37.34
CA GLN A 12 -9.91 11.52 38.60
C GLN A 12 -9.95 10.32 39.57
N ALA A 13 -11.08 9.63 39.69
CA ALA A 13 -11.18 8.42 40.50
C ALA A 13 -10.25 7.31 39.96
N MET A 14 -10.18 7.13 38.65
CA MET A 14 -9.32 6.15 37.99
C MET A 14 -7.83 6.47 38.06
N ALA A 15 -7.46 7.69 38.43
CA ALA A 15 -6.08 8.09 38.68
C ALA A 15 -5.56 7.66 40.07
N ASP A 16 -6.41 7.04 40.91
CA ASP A 16 -6.02 6.43 42.17
C ASP A 16 -5.78 4.91 41.99
N PRO A 17 -4.59 4.37 42.32
CA PRO A 17 -4.33 2.94 42.33
C PRO A 17 -5.36 2.11 43.13
N ALA A 18 -5.95 2.67 44.19
CA ALA A 18 -6.96 2.00 45.03
C ALA A 18 -8.32 1.82 44.33
N PHE A 19 -8.54 2.48 43.19
CA PHE A 19 -9.76 2.31 42.37
C PHE A 19 -9.86 0.90 41.77
N TYR A 20 -8.72 0.26 41.51
CA TYR A 20 -8.67 -1.00 40.78
C TYR A 20 -8.72 -2.21 41.72
N PRO A 21 -9.47 -3.27 41.37
CA PRO A 21 -9.62 -4.47 42.21
C PRO A 21 -8.40 -5.41 42.13
N HIS A 22 -7.31 -4.97 41.53
CA HIS A 22 -6.08 -5.73 41.35
C HIS A 22 -4.87 -4.86 41.67
N SER A 23 -3.72 -5.49 41.94
CA SER A 23 -2.47 -4.76 42.14
C SER A 23 -2.14 -3.88 40.93
N VAL A 24 -1.77 -2.63 41.21
CA VAL A 24 -1.32 -1.64 40.22
C VAL A 24 0.16 -1.39 40.45
N SER A 25 1.00 -1.81 39.52
CA SER A 25 2.46 -1.62 39.64
C SER A 25 2.93 -0.26 39.11
N HIS A 26 2.13 0.34 38.23
CA HIS A 26 2.37 1.64 37.59
C HIS A 26 1.02 2.17 37.12
N LEU A 27 0.77 3.47 37.23
CA LEU A 27 -0.47 4.09 36.76
C LEU A 27 -0.15 5.30 35.88
N GLU A 28 -0.57 5.24 34.62
CA GLU A 28 -0.40 6.31 33.64
C GLU A 28 -1.70 6.53 32.86
N ARG A 29 -2.13 7.79 32.74
CA ARG A 29 -3.24 8.21 31.88
C ARG A 29 -2.65 8.71 30.56
N ARG A 30 -3.12 8.16 29.44
CA ARG A 30 -2.85 8.64 28.07
C ARG A 30 -4.14 9.10 27.42
N ASP A 31 -4.17 10.34 26.93
CA ASP A 31 -5.34 10.90 26.28
C ASP A 31 -5.21 10.86 24.76
N THR A 32 -6.31 10.48 24.10
CA THR A 32 -6.53 10.67 22.66
C THR A 32 -7.67 11.67 22.45
N HIS A 33 -7.97 12.02 21.20
CA HIS A 33 -9.09 12.93 20.88
C HIS A 33 -10.45 12.39 21.34
N ILE A 34 -10.63 11.07 21.38
CA ILE A 34 -11.91 10.41 21.66
C ILE A 34 -11.88 9.53 22.90
N SER A 35 -10.75 9.39 23.59
CA SER A 35 -10.62 8.48 24.72
C SER A 35 -9.57 8.90 25.75
N SER A 36 -9.71 8.40 26.98
CA SER A 36 -8.65 8.39 28.00
C SER A 36 -8.32 6.95 28.36
N VAL A 37 -7.03 6.61 28.34
CA VAL A 37 -6.50 5.25 28.49
C VAL A 37 -5.68 5.19 29.78
N PHE A 38 -6.07 4.30 30.70
CA PHE A 38 -5.39 4.11 31.98
C PHE A 38 -4.59 2.82 31.94
N LEU A 39 -3.27 2.92 32.02
CA LEU A 39 -2.31 1.82 32.03
C LEU A 39 -1.98 1.47 33.49
N THR A 40 -2.31 0.27 33.95
CA THR A 40 -2.16 -0.14 35.35
C THR A 40 -0.99 -1.13 35.59
N GLY A 41 -0.16 -1.35 34.57
CA GLY A 41 0.93 -2.32 34.54
C GLY A 41 0.52 -3.68 33.96
N THR A 42 -0.62 -4.22 34.39
CA THR A 42 -1.17 -5.49 33.85
C THR A 42 -2.37 -5.27 32.93
N TRP A 43 -3.24 -4.33 33.29
CA TRP A 43 -4.50 -4.07 32.61
C TRP A 43 -4.52 -2.65 32.05
N VAL A 44 -5.34 -2.47 31.04
CA VAL A 44 -5.66 -1.19 30.44
C VAL A 44 -7.17 -1.00 30.49
N TYR A 45 -7.58 0.20 30.88
CA TYR A 45 -8.97 0.64 30.85
C TYR A 45 -9.09 1.85 29.93
N LYS A 46 -9.85 1.73 28.85
CA LYS A 46 -10.07 2.81 27.87
C LYS A 46 -11.49 3.33 27.98
N LEU A 47 -11.62 4.60 28.37
CA LEU A 47 -12.89 5.32 28.43
C LEU A 47 -13.07 6.18 27.20
N LYS A 48 -14.29 6.26 26.71
CA LYS A 48 -14.66 7.12 25.59
C LYS A 48 -15.07 8.50 26.10
N LYS A 49 -14.56 9.56 25.48
CA LYS A 49 -14.88 10.96 25.82
C LYS A 49 -16.29 11.30 25.33
N PRO A 50 -17.07 12.11 26.06
CA PRO A 50 -18.42 12.50 25.63
C PRO A 50 -18.37 13.64 24.60
N VAL A 51 -17.89 13.33 23.39
CA VAL A 51 -17.64 14.29 22.29
C VAL A 51 -18.48 13.96 21.06
N ASP A 52 -18.68 14.94 20.20
CA ASP A 52 -19.28 14.79 18.86
C ASP A 52 -18.39 15.50 17.83
N PHE A 53 -17.89 14.73 16.86
CA PHE A 53 -17.04 15.23 15.77
C PHE A 53 -17.74 15.14 14.41
N GLY A 54 -19.06 14.86 14.37
CA GLY A 54 -19.87 14.70 13.16
C GLY A 54 -19.69 13.37 12.43
N PHE A 55 -18.48 12.79 12.45
CA PHE A 55 -18.25 11.41 12.00
C PHE A 55 -18.37 10.37 13.12
N LEU A 56 -18.58 10.85 14.34
CA LEU A 56 -18.71 10.08 15.58
C LEU A 56 -19.47 10.91 16.61
N ASP A 57 -20.45 10.30 17.28
CA ASP A 57 -21.17 10.89 18.43
C ASP A 57 -21.07 9.96 19.65
N PHE A 58 -20.40 10.44 20.69
CA PHE A 58 -20.25 9.77 21.98
C PHE A 58 -20.94 10.54 23.12
N ARG A 59 -21.86 11.46 22.85
CA ARG A 59 -22.54 12.22 23.93
C ARG A 59 -23.43 11.33 24.80
N ASP A 60 -24.11 10.35 24.20
CA ASP A 60 -24.95 9.38 24.91
C ASP A 60 -24.12 8.25 25.54
N GLN A 61 -24.45 7.88 26.78
CA GLN A 61 -23.76 6.81 27.51
C GLN A 61 -23.98 5.43 26.89
N ASN A 62 -25.16 5.17 26.33
CA ASN A 62 -25.47 3.92 25.65
C ASN A 62 -24.69 3.76 24.36
N ASP A 63 -24.46 4.86 23.63
CA ASP A 63 -23.59 4.83 22.46
C ASP A 63 -22.15 4.51 22.86
N ARG A 64 -21.62 5.18 23.91
CA ARG A 64 -20.28 4.84 24.43
C ARG A 64 -20.17 3.38 24.84
N ARG A 65 -21.17 2.82 25.52
CA ARG A 65 -21.25 1.38 25.83
C ARG A 65 -21.19 0.52 24.56
N ARG A 66 -22.08 0.78 23.60
CA ARG A 66 -22.16 0.04 22.34
C ARG A 66 -20.83 0.06 21.59
N PHE A 67 -20.14 1.20 21.55
CA PHE A 67 -18.84 1.29 20.90
C PHE A 67 -17.72 0.63 21.71
N CYS A 68 -17.79 0.58 23.04
CA CYS A 68 -16.89 -0.26 23.83
C CYS A 68 -17.07 -1.75 23.50
N GLU A 69 -18.31 -2.22 23.36
CA GLU A 69 -18.62 -3.60 22.96
C GLU A 69 -18.09 -3.88 21.54
N ARG A 70 -18.36 -2.99 20.58
CA ARG A 70 -17.82 -3.09 19.21
C ARG A 70 -16.29 -3.10 19.17
N GLU A 71 -15.62 -2.28 19.96
CA GLU A 71 -14.16 -2.26 20.02
C GLU A 71 -13.59 -3.61 20.44
N VAL A 72 -14.20 -4.26 21.43
CA VAL A 72 -13.83 -5.61 21.87
C VAL A 72 -14.00 -6.61 20.72
N ASP A 73 -15.19 -6.65 20.10
CA ASP A 73 -15.52 -7.61 19.05
C ASP A 73 -14.59 -7.46 17.83
N LEU A 74 -14.37 -6.23 17.39
CA LEU A 74 -13.58 -5.96 16.18
C LEU A 74 -12.11 -6.26 16.35
N ASN A 75 -11.55 -5.97 17.53
CA ASN A 75 -10.14 -6.20 17.77
C ASN A 75 -9.82 -7.66 18.09
N GLN A 76 -10.78 -8.46 18.55
CA GLN A 76 -10.60 -9.92 18.71
C GLN A 76 -10.40 -10.65 17.37
N ARG A 77 -10.72 -10.03 16.23
CA ARG A 77 -10.46 -10.59 14.90
C ARG A 77 -8.97 -10.69 14.57
N LEU A 78 -8.15 -9.82 15.17
CA LEU A 78 -6.71 -9.69 14.91
C LEU A 78 -5.83 -9.74 16.18
N SER A 79 -6.44 -9.94 17.34
CA SER A 79 -5.76 -10.12 18.62
C SER A 79 -6.37 -11.29 19.39
N HIS A 80 -5.54 -11.97 20.17
CA HIS A 80 -5.93 -13.14 20.94
C HIS A 80 -5.52 -12.99 22.41
N GLY A 81 -6.50 -13.08 23.31
CA GLY A 81 -6.29 -12.94 24.75
C GLY A 81 -5.89 -11.53 25.20
N ILE A 82 -6.18 -10.51 24.37
CA ILE A 82 -5.89 -9.10 24.67
C ILE A 82 -7.13 -8.38 25.17
N TYR A 83 -8.27 -8.49 24.49
CA TYR A 83 -9.52 -7.84 24.90
C TYR A 83 -10.35 -8.75 25.80
N HIS A 84 -10.66 -8.27 27.01
CA HIS A 84 -11.35 -9.03 28.07
C HIS A 84 -12.80 -8.60 28.30
N GLY A 85 -13.31 -7.65 27.53
CA GLY A 85 -14.70 -7.19 27.59
C GLY A 85 -14.84 -5.74 28.02
N VAL A 86 -16.06 -5.38 28.40
CA VAL A 86 -16.42 -4.02 28.83
C VAL A 86 -16.64 -4.04 30.34
N ALA A 87 -15.87 -3.23 31.07
CA ALA A 87 -16.03 -3.02 32.50
C ALA A 87 -17.04 -1.91 32.77
N LYS A 88 -17.89 -2.12 33.77
CA LYS A 88 -18.80 -1.09 34.29
C LYS A 88 -18.08 -0.29 35.37
N ILE A 89 -18.29 1.02 35.35
CA ILE A 89 -17.88 1.93 36.42
C ILE A 89 -19.16 2.33 37.13
N CYS A 90 -19.27 2.00 38.40
CA CYS A 90 -20.49 2.16 39.18
C CYS A 90 -20.28 3.14 40.33
N LYS A 91 -21.36 3.83 40.73
CA LYS A 91 -21.43 4.62 41.96
C LYS A 91 -22.19 3.81 43.01
N SER A 92 -21.54 3.57 44.14
CA SER A 92 -22.16 2.96 45.33
C SER A 92 -23.11 3.93 46.03
N GLU A 93 -23.88 3.44 47.00
CA GLU A 93 -24.76 4.26 47.86
C GLU A 93 -23.95 5.29 48.68
N ASP A 94 -22.71 4.97 49.04
CA ASP A 94 -21.77 5.87 49.74
C ASP A 94 -21.07 6.88 48.79
N ASP A 95 -21.61 7.07 47.59
CA ASP A 95 -21.09 7.98 46.57
C ASP A 95 -19.67 7.68 46.04
N ARG A 96 -19.11 6.50 46.36
CA ARG A 96 -17.79 6.06 45.88
C ARG A 96 -17.89 5.39 44.51
N LEU A 97 -16.97 5.72 43.61
CA LEU A 97 -16.83 5.10 42.28
C LEU A 97 -15.92 3.87 42.34
N SER A 98 -16.32 2.77 41.69
CA SER A 98 -15.52 1.54 41.59
C SER A 98 -15.86 0.71 40.34
N LEU A 99 -15.02 -0.28 40.02
CA LEU A 99 -15.26 -1.29 38.98
C LEU A 99 -16.09 -2.46 39.54
N GLU A 100 -17.28 -2.17 40.06
CA GLU A 100 -18.18 -3.15 40.68
C GLU A 100 -19.44 -3.40 39.87
N GLU A 101 -20.08 -4.56 40.07
CA GLU A 101 -21.36 -4.88 39.46
C GLU A 101 -22.56 -4.26 40.19
N ASN A 102 -22.38 -3.91 41.47
CA ASN A 102 -23.42 -3.38 42.34
C ASN A 102 -23.33 -1.84 42.39
N GLY A 103 -24.44 -1.16 42.13
CA GLY A 103 -24.54 0.31 42.15
C GLY A 103 -25.08 0.90 40.85
N GLN A 104 -25.21 2.23 40.83
CA GLN A 104 -25.68 2.95 39.63
C GLN A 104 -24.56 3.00 38.58
N VAL A 105 -24.82 2.51 37.36
CA VAL A 105 -23.82 2.51 36.29
C VAL A 105 -23.52 3.94 35.83
N MET A 106 -22.28 4.36 36.06
CA MET A 106 -21.79 5.68 35.72
C MET A 106 -21.12 5.78 34.36
N GLU A 107 -20.39 4.75 33.94
CA GLU A 107 -19.74 4.73 32.63
C GLU A 107 -19.27 3.32 32.28
N TYR A 108 -18.80 3.13 31.06
CA TYR A 108 -18.22 1.90 30.56
C TYR A 108 -16.79 2.14 30.08
N ALA A 109 -15.91 1.17 30.33
CA ALA A 109 -14.54 1.17 29.85
C ALA A 109 -14.21 -0.15 29.16
N VAL A 110 -13.47 -0.12 28.05
CA VAL A 110 -12.88 -1.34 27.48
C VAL A 110 -11.78 -1.82 28.42
N LYS A 111 -11.86 -3.09 28.85
CA LYS A 111 -10.82 -3.74 29.65
C LYS A 111 -9.98 -4.65 28.75
N MET A 112 -8.69 -4.37 28.68
CA MET A 112 -7.76 -5.16 27.87
C MET A 112 -6.43 -5.37 28.60
N ARG A 113 -5.69 -6.39 28.18
CA ARG A 113 -4.35 -6.67 28.70
C ARG A 113 -3.37 -5.61 28.20
N GLN A 114 -2.55 -5.09 29.11
CA GLN A 114 -1.50 -4.16 28.74
C GLN A 114 -0.42 -4.87 27.94
N LEU A 115 -0.21 -4.43 26.70
CA LEU A 115 0.86 -4.91 25.83
C LEU A 115 2.16 -4.17 26.16
N PRO A 116 3.32 -4.86 26.25
CA PRO A 116 4.58 -4.18 26.49
C PRO A 116 4.98 -3.33 25.28
N ASP A 117 5.19 -2.02 25.48
CA ASP A 117 5.61 -1.10 24.41
C ASP A 117 6.89 -1.58 23.71
N ALA A 118 7.81 -2.23 24.44
CA ALA A 118 9.07 -2.74 23.90
C ALA A 118 8.92 -3.78 22.77
N VAL A 119 7.73 -4.39 22.61
CA VAL A 119 7.46 -5.38 21.55
C VAL A 119 6.48 -4.86 20.48
N SER A 120 6.13 -3.57 20.50
CA SER A 120 5.41 -2.94 19.38
C SER A 120 6.29 -2.87 18.13
N LEU A 121 5.70 -2.93 16.95
CA LEU A 121 6.40 -2.83 15.67
C LEU A 121 7.18 -1.51 15.61
N ARG A 122 6.60 -0.39 16.05
CA ARG A 122 7.30 0.90 16.13
C ARG A 122 8.57 0.82 16.96
N GLN A 123 8.52 0.24 18.16
CA GLN A 123 9.70 0.15 19.04
C GLN A 123 10.74 -0.85 18.52
N LEU A 124 10.29 -1.96 17.93
CA LEU A 124 11.19 -2.94 17.32
C LEU A 124 11.89 -2.36 16.08
N LEU A 125 11.22 -1.55 15.28
CA LEU A 125 11.83 -0.80 14.18
C LEU A 125 12.90 0.17 14.70
N LYS A 126 12.53 1.04 15.67
CA LYS A 126 13.46 2.00 16.30
C LYS A 126 14.72 1.35 16.87
N LYS A 127 14.60 0.15 17.45
CA LYS A 127 15.70 -0.60 18.05
C LYS A 127 16.40 -1.55 17.07
N ASN A 128 16.06 -1.54 15.78
CA ASN A 128 16.58 -2.45 14.75
C ASN A 128 16.45 -3.93 15.12
N ARG A 129 15.34 -4.31 15.78
CA ARG A 129 15.03 -5.69 16.18
C ARG A 129 14.01 -6.38 15.26
N ILE A 130 13.66 -5.76 14.14
CA ILE A 130 12.84 -6.34 13.08
C ILE A 130 13.70 -7.15 12.11
N GLY A 131 13.08 -8.17 11.50
CA GLY A 131 13.71 -9.05 10.53
C GLY A 131 12.70 -9.52 9.48
N ARG A 132 13.17 -10.15 8.39
CA ARG A 132 12.29 -10.60 7.30
C ARG A 132 11.22 -11.59 7.75
N ALA A 133 11.51 -12.42 8.76
CA ALA A 133 10.53 -13.34 9.34
C ALA A 133 9.34 -12.61 9.99
N HIS A 134 9.59 -11.48 10.66
CA HIS A 134 8.54 -10.64 11.24
C HIS A 134 7.62 -10.08 10.15
N MET A 135 8.21 -9.51 9.09
CA MET A 135 7.44 -8.94 7.97
C MET A 135 6.68 -10.02 7.19
N LYS A 136 7.29 -11.20 7.02
CA LYS A 136 6.64 -12.36 6.43
C LYS A 136 5.41 -12.79 7.25
N LYS A 137 5.56 -12.91 8.58
CA LYS A 137 4.46 -13.29 9.47
C LYS A 137 3.34 -12.24 9.47
N LEU A 138 3.69 -10.95 9.45
CA LEU A 138 2.74 -9.85 9.37
C LEU A 138 1.93 -9.89 8.07
N GLY A 139 2.61 -9.94 6.92
CA GLY A 139 1.95 -10.03 5.61
C GLY A 139 1.05 -11.26 5.47
N GLN A 140 1.50 -12.43 5.93
CA GLN A 140 0.71 -13.66 5.92
C GLN A 140 -0.52 -13.60 6.85
N THR A 141 -0.38 -12.99 8.03
CA THR A 141 -1.50 -12.86 8.98
C THR A 141 -2.56 -11.91 8.44
N LEU A 142 -2.14 -10.79 7.85
CA LEU A 142 -3.06 -9.85 7.21
C LEU A 142 -3.73 -10.46 5.97
N ALA A 143 -3.01 -11.21 5.13
CA ALA A 143 -3.60 -11.94 4.01
C ALA A 143 -4.72 -12.90 4.47
N ALA A 144 -4.44 -13.71 5.50
CA ALA A 144 -5.43 -14.62 6.07
C ALA A 144 -6.62 -13.89 6.73
N PHE A 145 -6.38 -12.73 7.35
CA PHE A 145 -7.43 -11.89 7.90
C PHE A 145 -8.37 -11.39 6.79
N TYR A 146 -7.85 -10.70 5.77
CA TYR A 146 -8.69 -10.13 4.71
C TYR A 146 -9.42 -11.19 3.87
N GLU A 147 -8.82 -12.38 3.70
CA GLU A 147 -9.48 -13.51 3.04
C GLU A 147 -10.78 -13.90 3.79
N ARG A 148 -10.73 -13.92 5.12
CA ARG A 148 -11.84 -14.31 6.02
C ARG A 148 -12.74 -13.15 6.43
N SER A 149 -12.30 -11.91 6.25
CA SER A 149 -13.08 -10.72 6.59
C SER A 149 -14.39 -10.67 5.81
N ASN A 150 -15.41 -10.13 6.47
CA ASN A 150 -16.73 -9.91 5.90
C ASN A 150 -16.63 -9.15 4.57
N ARG A 151 -17.50 -9.55 3.65
CA ARG A 151 -17.74 -8.92 2.35
C ARG A 151 -19.22 -9.08 1.98
N GLY A 152 -19.68 -8.26 1.07
CA GLY A 152 -21.06 -8.29 0.59
C GLY A 152 -21.45 -6.94 -0.02
N PRO A 153 -22.64 -6.82 -0.62
CA PRO A 153 -23.04 -5.61 -1.35
C PRO A 153 -22.92 -4.32 -0.54
N GLU A 154 -23.22 -4.37 0.77
CA GLU A 154 -23.07 -3.23 1.69
C GLU A 154 -21.60 -2.81 1.85
N ILE A 155 -20.69 -3.77 1.99
CA ILE A 155 -19.25 -3.51 2.13
C ILE A 155 -18.66 -3.08 0.78
N ASP A 156 -19.05 -3.76 -0.30
CA ASP A 156 -18.58 -3.51 -1.66
C ASP A 156 -18.91 -2.07 -2.13
N HIS A 157 -20.00 -1.47 -1.63
CA HIS A 157 -20.33 -0.06 -1.86
C HIS A 157 -19.19 0.89 -1.46
N TYR A 158 -18.44 0.60 -0.40
CA TYR A 158 -17.32 1.44 0.05
C TYR A 158 -16.08 1.36 -0.86
N GLY A 159 -16.05 0.41 -1.81
CA GLY A 159 -15.07 0.36 -2.88
C GLY A 159 -15.46 1.16 -4.12
N GLN A 160 -16.69 1.68 -4.18
CA GLN A 160 -17.16 2.46 -5.32
C GLN A 160 -16.48 3.84 -5.36
N ARG A 161 -16.27 4.33 -6.58
CA ARG A 161 -15.47 5.53 -6.82
C ARG A 161 -16.09 6.79 -6.26
N ASP A 162 -17.41 6.88 -6.20
CA ASP A 162 -18.14 7.97 -5.56
C ASP A 162 -17.87 8.04 -4.05
N VAL A 163 -17.86 6.90 -3.36
CA VAL A 163 -17.53 6.82 -1.92
C VAL A 163 -16.05 7.16 -1.68
N ILE A 164 -15.14 6.62 -2.50
CA ILE A 164 -13.71 6.96 -2.44
C ILE A 164 -13.50 8.46 -2.67
N SER A 165 -14.16 9.02 -3.70
CA SER A 165 -14.12 10.45 -4.01
C SER A 165 -14.66 11.28 -2.86
N PHE A 166 -15.78 10.88 -2.25
CA PHE A 166 -16.38 11.60 -1.13
C PHE A 166 -15.43 11.67 0.07
N ASN A 167 -14.81 10.56 0.45
CA ASN A 167 -13.83 10.50 1.55
C ASN A 167 -12.62 11.40 1.30
N MET A 168 -12.16 11.45 0.05
CA MET A 168 -11.04 12.27 -0.38
C MET A 168 -11.41 13.76 -0.35
N GLU A 169 -12.50 14.15 -1.01
CA GLU A 169 -12.97 15.54 -1.07
C GLU A 169 -13.38 16.10 0.29
N GLU A 170 -13.94 15.28 1.19
CA GLU A 170 -14.20 15.67 2.57
C GLU A 170 -12.91 16.06 3.29
N SER A 171 -11.85 15.26 3.13
CA SER A 171 -10.54 15.57 3.73
C SER A 171 -9.91 16.82 3.09
N PHE A 172 -10.08 17.02 1.78
CA PHE A 172 -9.61 18.24 1.11
C PHE A 172 -10.30 19.49 1.64
N ARG A 173 -11.63 19.47 1.73
CA ARG A 173 -12.42 20.59 2.28
C ARG A 173 -12.04 20.93 3.72
N GLN A 174 -11.75 19.91 4.54
CA GLN A 174 -11.33 20.09 5.94
C GLN A 174 -9.92 20.70 6.06
N LEU A 175 -9.05 20.49 5.06
CA LEU A 175 -7.68 21.00 5.03
C LEU A 175 -7.54 22.36 4.33
N GLU A 176 -8.51 22.76 3.50
CA GLU A 176 -8.52 24.03 2.78
C GLU A 176 -8.19 25.27 3.66
N PRO A 177 -8.72 25.39 4.90
CA PRO A 177 -8.40 26.52 5.77
C PRO A 177 -6.93 26.63 6.19
N PHE A 178 -6.13 25.58 6.00
CA PHE A 178 -4.71 25.54 6.37
C PHE A 178 -3.78 25.83 5.19
N VAL A 179 -4.32 26.01 3.98
CA VAL A 179 -3.57 26.23 2.74
C VAL A 179 -3.01 27.66 2.68
N GLY A 180 -1.70 27.78 2.45
CA GLY A 180 -0.96 29.04 2.42
C GLY A 180 -0.35 29.44 3.76
N ASP A 181 -0.75 28.82 4.88
CA ASP A 181 -0.16 29.04 6.20
C ASP A 181 0.66 27.82 6.65
N VAL A 182 -0.02 26.68 6.84
CA VAL A 182 0.64 25.42 7.20
C VAL A 182 1.03 24.63 5.96
N LEU A 183 0.14 24.61 4.95
CA LEU A 183 0.28 23.81 3.74
C LEU A 183 0.78 24.66 2.57
N GLU A 184 1.81 24.18 1.88
CA GLU A 184 2.34 24.79 0.67
C GLU A 184 1.33 24.68 -0.49
N ARG A 185 0.87 25.82 -1.00
CA ARG A 185 -0.25 25.87 -1.97
C ARG A 185 -0.01 25.03 -3.22
N GLU A 186 1.16 25.15 -3.84
CA GLU A 186 1.48 24.47 -5.11
C GLU A 186 1.43 22.94 -4.97
N LYS A 187 2.05 22.40 -3.91
CA LYS A 187 2.00 20.97 -3.60
C LYS A 187 0.57 20.51 -3.28
N TRP A 188 -0.21 21.31 -2.54
CA TRP A 188 -1.59 20.98 -2.21
C TRP A 188 -2.49 20.90 -3.45
N GLU A 189 -2.41 21.91 -4.32
CA GLU A 189 -3.15 21.95 -5.59
C GLU A 189 -2.77 20.78 -6.49
N PHE A 190 -1.47 20.47 -6.58
CA PHE A 190 -0.99 19.30 -7.31
C PHE A 190 -1.59 17.99 -6.77
N ILE A 191 -1.48 17.73 -5.46
CA ILE A 191 -2.03 16.52 -4.82
C ILE A 191 -3.53 16.38 -5.12
N CYS A 192 -4.30 17.47 -4.95
CA CYS A 192 -5.74 17.47 -5.23
C CYS A 192 -6.03 17.13 -6.70
N GLN A 193 -5.35 17.80 -7.63
CA GLN A 193 -5.58 17.64 -9.06
C GLN A 193 -5.23 16.24 -9.54
N VAL A 194 -4.06 15.71 -9.17
CA VAL A 194 -3.64 14.38 -9.64
C VAL A 194 -4.47 13.27 -9.02
N SER A 195 -4.90 13.41 -7.77
CA SER A 195 -5.77 12.42 -7.11
C SER A 195 -7.14 12.34 -7.80
N ARG A 196 -7.75 13.49 -8.11
CA ARG A 196 -9.00 13.57 -8.88
C ARG A 196 -8.84 12.96 -10.27
N THR A 197 -7.77 13.35 -10.97
CA THR A 197 -7.46 12.88 -12.34
C THR A 197 -7.25 11.37 -12.38
N PHE A 198 -6.54 10.81 -11.39
CA PHE A 198 -6.28 9.37 -11.30
C PHE A 198 -7.59 8.59 -11.08
N LEU A 199 -8.44 9.04 -10.15
CA LEU A 199 -9.73 8.41 -9.87
C LEU A 199 -10.67 8.46 -11.09
N GLU A 200 -10.61 9.56 -11.86
CA GLU A 200 -11.43 9.72 -13.06
C GLU A 200 -10.95 8.86 -14.24
N HIS A 201 -9.64 8.81 -14.51
CA HIS A 201 -9.09 8.15 -15.70
C HIS A 201 -8.77 6.67 -15.49
N ARG A 202 -8.72 6.18 -14.25
CA ARG A 202 -8.38 4.79 -13.92
C ARG A 202 -9.54 4.02 -13.31
N ARG A 203 -10.75 4.26 -13.81
CA ARG A 203 -12.02 3.69 -13.31
C ARG A 203 -11.96 2.16 -13.17
N ASP A 204 -11.51 1.50 -14.23
CA ASP A 204 -11.41 0.05 -14.32
C ASP A 204 -10.52 -0.57 -13.25
N LEU A 205 -9.55 0.18 -12.69
CA LEU A 205 -8.75 -0.33 -11.57
C LEU A 205 -9.61 -0.55 -10.33
N PHE A 206 -10.44 0.43 -9.97
CA PHE A 206 -11.28 0.38 -8.78
C PHE A 206 -12.44 -0.60 -8.96
N ASP A 207 -13.09 -0.56 -10.13
CA ASP A 207 -14.20 -1.46 -10.44
C ASP A 207 -13.73 -2.93 -10.35
N ARG A 208 -12.52 -3.23 -10.86
CA ARG A 208 -11.90 -4.55 -10.73
C ARG A 208 -11.65 -4.97 -9.28
N ARG A 209 -11.38 -4.04 -8.35
CA ARG A 209 -11.21 -4.37 -6.91
C ARG A 209 -12.53 -4.85 -6.31
N VAL A 210 -13.64 -4.21 -6.67
CA VAL A 210 -14.98 -4.64 -6.29
C VAL A 210 -15.29 -6.03 -6.88
N GLU A 211 -15.13 -6.19 -8.19
CA GLU A 211 -15.41 -7.44 -8.90
C GLU A 211 -14.59 -8.63 -8.38
N THR A 212 -13.34 -8.38 -7.98
CA THR A 212 -12.44 -9.42 -7.44
C THR A 212 -12.56 -9.62 -5.94
N GLY A 213 -13.56 -9.02 -5.28
CA GLY A 213 -13.86 -9.23 -3.87
C GLY A 213 -12.76 -8.70 -2.93
N ARG A 214 -12.15 -7.58 -3.31
CA ARG A 214 -11.06 -6.92 -2.57
C ARG A 214 -11.54 -5.82 -1.63
N ILE A 215 -12.85 -5.54 -1.61
CA ILE A 215 -13.45 -4.65 -0.64
C ILE A 215 -13.84 -5.47 0.58
N ARG A 216 -13.29 -5.11 1.73
CA ARG A 216 -13.36 -5.91 2.95
C ARG A 216 -13.65 -5.04 4.15
N ASP A 217 -14.24 -5.69 5.14
CA ASP A 217 -14.22 -5.20 6.50
C ASP A 217 -12.81 -5.32 7.10
N GLY A 218 -12.05 -4.23 7.01
CA GLY A 218 -10.65 -4.15 7.42
C GLY A 218 -10.43 -3.69 8.86
N HIS A 219 -9.25 -3.08 9.08
CA HIS A 219 -8.84 -2.47 10.34
C HIS A 219 -9.20 -0.98 10.39
N GLY A 220 -8.98 -0.25 9.29
CA GLY A 220 -9.33 1.15 9.12
C GLY A 220 -8.27 2.15 9.62
N ASP A 221 -7.50 1.75 10.64
CA ASP A 221 -6.38 2.54 11.22
C ASP A 221 -5.10 1.71 11.45
N LEU A 222 -4.69 0.90 10.48
CA LEU A 222 -3.56 -0.02 10.63
C LEU A 222 -2.21 0.74 10.65
N ARG A 223 -1.61 0.89 11.84
CA ARG A 223 -0.33 1.61 12.04
C ARG A 223 0.68 0.79 12.83
N ALA A 224 1.96 1.15 12.80
CA ALA A 224 3.03 0.45 13.50
C ALA A 224 2.89 0.48 15.02
N ASP A 225 2.21 1.50 15.57
CA ASP A 225 1.86 1.56 17.01
C ASP A 225 0.84 0.52 17.43
N HIS A 226 0.09 -0.05 16.48
CA HIS A 226 -1.02 -0.95 16.75
C HIS A 226 -0.64 -2.43 16.55
N VAL A 227 0.57 -2.70 16.06
CA VAL A 227 1.07 -4.05 15.77
C VAL A 227 2.09 -4.46 16.82
N TYR A 228 1.88 -5.61 17.48
CA TYR A 228 2.74 -6.12 18.53
C TYR A 228 3.14 -7.58 18.28
N PHE A 229 4.42 -7.89 18.51
CA PHE A 229 4.93 -9.27 18.50
C PHE A 229 4.95 -9.83 19.92
N TYR A 230 3.76 -10.07 20.47
CA TYR A 230 3.55 -10.56 21.83
C TYR A 230 2.77 -11.88 21.84
N ARG A 231 3.45 -12.99 22.21
CA ARG A 231 2.88 -14.35 22.23
C ARG A 231 2.15 -14.70 20.92
N GLY A 232 2.78 -14.36 19.80
CA GLY A 232 2.14 -14.30 18.49
C GLY A 232 2.06 -12.86 17.99
N LEU A 233 1.32 -12.65 16.91
CA LEU A 233 1.04 -11.31 16.39
C LEU A 233 -0.27 -10.81 17.01
N GLN A 234 -0.27 -9.59 17.54
CA GLN A 234 -1.44 -8.93 18.08
C GLN A 234 -1.59 -7.61 17.34
N ILE A 235 -2.73 -7.38 16.68
CA ILE A 235 -3.06 -6.09 16.07
C ILE A 235 -4.34 -5.56 16.73
N ILE A 236 -4.28 -4.32 17.21
CA ILE A 236 -5.28 -3.72 18.09
C ILE A 236 -5.70 -2.33 17.58
N ASP A 237 -6.70 -1.72 18.21
CA ASP A 237 -7.20 -0.37 17.90
C ASP A 237 -7.79 -0.22 16.47
N CYS A 238 -8.55 -1.23 16.04
CA CYS A 238 -9.41 -1.19 14.85
C CYS A 238 -10.55 -0.17 15.03
N ILE A 239 -10.87 0.59 13.98
CA ILE A 239 -11.94 1.62 14.02
C ILE A 239 -13.30 0.97 14.28
N GLU A 240 -13.89 1.28 15.43
CA GLU A 240 -15.18 0.76 15.87
C GLU A 240 -16.36 1.69 15.62
N PHE A 241 -16.07 2.97 15.39
CA PHE A 241 -17.09 4.02 15.42
C PHE A 241 -17.70 4.38 14.07
N ASN A 242 -17.02 4.08 12.97
CA ASN A 242 -17.49 4.43 11.64
C ASN A 242 -17.10 3.38 10.61
N ASP A 243 -18.10 2.69 10.08
CA ASP A 243 -17.90 1.62 9.11
C ASP A 243 -17.27 2.13 7.81
N ARG A 244 -17.52 3.39 7.41
CA ARG A 244 -16.91 4.02 6.22
C ARG A 244 -15.38 4.09 6.28
N PHE A 245 -14.80 4.11 7.48
CA PHE A 245 -13.34 4.16 7.64
C PHE A 245 -12.71 2.77 7.75
N ARG A 246 -13.52 1.74 8.01
CA ARG A 246 -13.12 0.35 8.18
C ARG A 246 -13.38 -0.50 6.94
N TYR A 247 -14.51 -0.27 6.28
CA TYR A 247 -14.92 -0.92 5.03
C TYR A 247 -14.25 -0.20 3.87
N GLY A 248 -13.58 -0.96 3.01
CA GLY A 248 -12.89 -0.40 1.85
C GLY A 248 -11.97 -1.41 1.20
N ASP A 249 -11.22 -0.95 0.20
CA ASP A 249 -10.20 -1.77 -0.42
C ASP A 249 -9.13 -2.17 0.60
N VAL A 250 -8.76 -3.45 0.61
CA VAL A 250 -7.62 -3.96 1.39
C VAL A 250 -6.33 -3.15 1.17
N VAL A 251 -6.11 -2.63 -0.04
CA VAL A 251 -4.95 -1.75 -0.32
C VAL A 251 -5.01 -0.49 0.52
N ALA A 252 -6.18 0.09 0.77
CA ALA A 252 -6.32 1.28 1.59
C ALA A 252 -5.90 1.07 3.04
N ASP A 253 -6.11 -0.14 3.56
CA ASP A 253 -5.74 -0.51 4.93
C ASP A 253 -4.24 -0.81 5.03
N LEU A 254 -3.69 -1.59 4.08
CA LEU A 254 -2.26 -1.88 3.97
C LEU A 254 -1.41 -0.63 3.66
N ALA A 255 -1.95 0.29 2.85
CA ALA A 255 -1.31 1.57 2.54
C ALA A 255 -1.10 2.43 3.78
N PHE A 256 -1.95 2.29 4.80
CA PHE A 256 -1.80 3.04 6.04
C PHE A 256 -0.55 2.60 6.79
N LEU A 257 -0.36 1.28 6.95
CA LEU A 257 0.85 0.75 7.57
C LEU A 257 2.08 1.02 6.71
N HIS A 258 1.94 0.92 5.38
CA HIS A 258 3.01 1.26 4.44
C HIS A 258 3.51 2.69 4.65
N MET A 259 2.58 3.64 4.62
CA MET A 259 2.83 5.07 4.82
C MET A 259 3.43 5.34 6.21
N ASP A 260 2.89 4.74 7.26
CA ASP A 260 3.36 4.94 8.63
C ASP A 260 4.80 4.40 8.82
N MET A 261 5.11 3.23 8.28
CA MET A 261 6.47 2.68 8.33
C MET A 261 7.48 3.51 7.53
N GLU A 262 7.08 4.08 6.38
CA GLU A 262 7.92 5.01 5.63
C GLU A 262 8.12 6.33 6.37
N HIS A 263 7.07 6.85 7.01
CA HIS A 263 7.13 8.05 7.85
C HIS A 263 8.09 7.86 9.03
N LEU A 264 8.14 6.65 9.60
CA LEU A 264 9.09 6.27 10.64
C LEU A 264 10.53 6.06 10.13
N GLY A 265 10.76 6.12 8.82
CA GLY A 265 12.09 5.98 8.20
C GLY A 265 12.48 4.55 7.81
N TYR A 266 11.51 3.62 7.69
CA TYR A 266 11.77 2.18 7.46
C TYR A 266 11.11 1.63 6.16
N PRO A 267 11.39 2.22 4.99
CA PRO A 267 10.76 1.83 3.72
C PRO A 267 11.14 0.43 3.24
N GLU A 268 12.31 -0.10 3.62
CA GLU A 268 12.72 -1.47 3.30
C GLU A 268 11.85 -2.51 4.00
N TRP A 269 11.51 -2.30 5.28
CA TRP A 269 10.62 -3.19 6.03
C TRP A 269 9.19 -3.06 5.55
N SER A 270 8.78 -1.84 5.19
CA SER A 270 7.50 -1.55 4.56
C SER A 270 7.31 -2.38 3.27
N ARG A 271 8.30 -2.33 2.36
CA ARG A 271 8.28 -3.13 1.12
C ARG A 271 8.33 -4.63 1.38
N ALA A 272 9.06 -5.07 2.41
CA ALA A 272 9.15 -6.49 2.76
C ALA A 272 7.82 -7.07 3.27
N PHE A 273 7.02 -6.30 4.04
CA PHE A 273 5.69 -6.78 4.46
C PHE A 273 4.72 -6.82 3.29
N LEU A 274 4.76 -5.81 2.40
CA LEU A 274 3.89 -5.76 1.23
C LEU A 274 4.14 -6.94 0.30
N ALA A 275 5.41 -7.26 0.03
CA ALA A 275 5.79 -8.43 -0.75
C ALA A 275 5.23 -9.71 -0.12
N ALA A 276 5.40 -9.89 1.19
CA ALA A 276 4.87 -11.05 1.90
C ALA A 276 3.34 -11.15 1.87
N TYR A 277 2.62 -10.01 1.93
CA TYR A 277 1.17 -9.98 1.76
C TYR A 277 0.79 -10.37 0.33
N VAL A 278 1.43 -9.79 -0.70
CA VAL A 278 1.09 -10.06 -2.11
C VAL A 278 1.31 -11.53 -2.45
N ASP A 279 2.40 -12.12 -1.95
CA ASP A 279 2.71 -13.55 -2.12
C ASP A 279 1.68 -14.46 -1.43
N ALA A 280 1.18 -14.06 -0.25
CA ALA A 280 0.23 -14.87 0.53
C ALA A 280 -1.23 -14.68 0.09
N GLY A 281 -1.62 -13.46 -0.28
CA GLY A 281 -2.99 -13.06 -0.64
C GLY A 281 -3.26 -13.00 -2.14
N ASN A 282 -2.29 -13.40 -2.96
CA ASN A 282 -2.34 -13.39 -4.43
C ASN A 282 -2.92 -12.07 -4.99
N ASP A 283 -2.36 -10.94 -4.54
CA ASP A 283 -2.90 -9.61 -4.83
C ASP A 283 -1.90 -8.68 -5.52
N PRO A 284 -1.47 -8.98 -6.76
CA PRO A 284 -0.53 -8.13 -7.50
C PRO A 284 -1.10 -6.74 -7.79
N GLY A 285 -2.43 -6.58 -7.78
CA GLY A 285 -3.11 -5.30 -7.97
C GLY A 285 -2.79 -4.28 -6.87
N LEU A 286 -2.27 -4.72 -5.72
CA LEU A 286 -1.85 -3.86 -4.63
C LEU A 286 -0.91 -2.75 -5.10
N TYR A 287 0.16 -3.10 -5.83
CA TYR A 287 1.20 -2.14 -6.23
C TYR A 287 0.71 -1.07 -7.22
N VAL A 288 -0.48 -1.25 -7.79
CA VAL A 288 -1.07 -0.32 -8.76
C VAL A 288 -1.81 0.82 -8.04
N LEU A 289 -2.44 0.52 -6.90
CA LEU A 289 -3.23 1.47 -6.11
C LEU A 289 -2.57 1.89 -4.80
N LEU A 290 -1.44 1.27 -4.43
CA LEU A 290 -0.73 1.52 -3.17
C LEU A 290 -0.45 3.00 -2.95
N ASP A 291 0.20 3.64 -3.92
CA ASP A 291 0.62 5.05 -3.83
C ASP A 291 -0.59 5.99 -3.75
N PHE A 292 -1.65 5.71 -4.51
CA PHE A 292 -2.91 6.49 -4.44
C PHE A 292 -3.53 6.44 -3.05
N TYR A 293 -3.66 5.24 -2.48
CA TYR A 293 -4.18 5.10 -1.13
C TYR A 293 -3.20 5.58 -0.05
N ALA A 294 -1.89 5.48 -0.27
CA ALA A 294 -0.88 5.99 0.65
C ALA A 294 -0.90 7.52 0.71
N THR A 295 -1.10 8.21 -0.43
CA THR A 295 -1.42 9.65 -0.47
C THR A 295 -2.65 9.95 0.36
N TYR A 296 -3.76 9.22 0.16
CA TYR A 296 -4.98 9.43 0.95
C TYR A 296 -4.72 9.26 2.46
N ARG A 297 -3.99 8.22 2.87
CA ARG A 297 -3.66 7.99 4.29
C ARG A 297 -2.72 9.04 4.87
N ALA A 298 -1.73 9.51 4.11
CA ALA A 298 -0.89 10.64 4.50
C ALA A 298 -1.73 11.91 4.70
N ILE A 299 -2.71 12.17 3.84
CA ILE A 299 -3.65 13.30 3.98
C ILE A 299 -4.56 13.15 5.19
N VAL A 300 -5.00 11.93 5.53
CA VAL A 300 -5.73 11.68 6.77
C VAL A 300 -4.88 12.01 8.00
N ARG A 301 -3.60 11.61 8.03
CA ARG A 301 -2.68 11.98 9.11
C ARG A 301 -2.42 13.48 9.17
N LEU A 302 -2.18 14.10 8.03
CA LEU A 302 -2.03 15.54 7.88
C LEU A 302 -3.24 16.28 8.48
N LYS A 303 -4.44 15.88 8.09
CA LYS A 303 -5.69 16.42 8.62
C LYS A 303 -5.77 16.34 10.13
N VAL A 304 -5.53 15.16 10.70
CA VAL A 304 -5.58 14.98 12.16
C VAL A 304 -4.57 15.89 12.85
N THR A 305 -3.34 15.99 12.32
CA THR A 305 -2.31 16.88 12.86
C THR A 305 -2.71 18.35 12.75
N CYS A 306 -3.29 18.80 11.63
CA CYS A 306 -3.76 20.17 11.46
C CYS A 306 -4.94 20.53 12.38
N LEU A 307 -5.88 19.61 12.61
CA LEU A 307 -7.00 19.86 13.52
C LEU A 307 -6.52 20.06 14.96
N ARG A 308 -5.49 19.30 15.40
CA ARG A 308 -4.86 19.47 16.72
C ARG A 308 -4.21 20.82 16.93
N LEU A 309 -3.73 21.49 15.88
CA LEU A 309 -3.08 22.80 16.01
C LEU A 309 -3.97 23.84 16.71
N LYS A 310 -5.29 23.71 16.56
CA LYS A 310 -6.27 24.60 17.20
C LYS A 310 -6.45 24.35 18.69
N GLU A 311 -5.99 23.23 19.20
CA GLU A 311 -6.27 22.72 20.55
C GLU A 311 -5.06 22.79 21.49
N VAL A 312 -3.88 23.15 20.97
CA VAL A 312 -2.61 23.08 21.72
C VAL A 312 -1.93 24.45 21.90
N GLU A 313 -1.06 24.55 22.90
CA GLU A 313 -0.26 25.74 23.20
C GLU A 313 0.82 26.01 22.13
N ARG A 314 1.31 27.25 22.06
CA ARG A 314 2.26 27.73 21.03
C ARG A 314 3.52 26.87 20.85
N ALA A 315 4.06 26.29 21.92
CA ALA A 315 5.25 25.45 21.83
C ALA A 315 4.97 24.12 21.11
N GLU A 316 3.82 23.49 21.40
CA GLU A 316 3.39 22.25 20.74
C GLU A 316 2.93 22.51 19.30
N GLN A 317 2.41 23.71 19.00
CA GLN A 317 2.05 24.11 17.63
C GLN A 317 3.24 23.99 16.66
N GLN A 318 4.45 24.39 17.06
CA GLN A 318 5.62 24.30 16.18
C GLN A 318 5.98 22.85 15.82
N VAL A 319 5.88 21.94 16.79
CA VAL A 319 6.14 20.50 16.57
C VAL A 319 5.10 19.90 15.63
N LEU A 320 3.81 20.20 15.86
CA LEU A 320 2.72 19.73 15.01
C LEU A 320 2.78 20.34 13.60
N MET A 321 3.21 21.60 13.45
CA MET A 321 3.43 22.21 12.13
C MET A 321 4.55 21.51 11.36
N ALA A 322 5.65 21.15 12.03
CA ALA A 322 6.72 20.37 11.41
C ALA A 322 6.23 18.97 11.00
N GLU A 323 5.46 18.29 11.87
CA GLU A 323 4.87 16.99 11.55
C GLU A 323 3.87 17.07 10.38
N ALA A 324 3.04 18.13 10.33
CA ALA A 324 2.12 18.37 9.22
C ALA A 324 2.88 18.54 7.89
N ARG A 325 3.97 19.31 7.87
CA ARG A 325 4.81 19.47 6.68
C ARG A 325 5.39 18.12 6.21
N LEU A 326 5.82 17.27 7.13
CA LEU A 326 6.32 15.92 6.78
C LEU A 326 5.24 15.04 6.13
N TYR A 327 4.01 15.02 6.66
CA TYR A 327 2.91 14.28 6.03
C TYR A 327 2.52 14.88 4.67
N MET A 328 2.60 16.20 4.52
CA MET A 328 2.34 16.86 3.25
C MET A 328 3.38 16.50 2.19
N ASP A 329 4.67 16.56 2.53
CA ASP A 329 5.75 16.16 1.64
C ASP A 329 5.65 14.68 1.27
N GLN A 330 5.27 13.83 2.22
CA GLN A 330 5.04 12.41 1.97
C GLN A 330 3.84 12.19 1.02
N ALA A 331 2.72 12.88 1.24
CA ALA A 331 1.56 12.83 0.34
C ALA A 331 1.91 13.30 -1.07
N TYR A 332 2.71 14.37 -1.19
CA TYR A 332 3.21 14.91 -2.44
C TYR A 332 4.14 13.91 -3.17
N GLN A 333 5.03 13.25 -2.44
CA GLN A 333 5.90 12.21 -3.00
C GLN A 333 5.08 11.06 -3.61
N TYR A 334 4.09 10.53 -2.89
CA TYR A 334 3.21 9.49 -3.42
C TYR A 334 2.37 9.99 -4.61
N ALA A 335 1.92 11.25 -4.57
CA ALA A 335 1.20 11.88 -5.66
C ALA A 335 2.04 11.91 -6.95
N ILE A 336 3.33 12.21 -6.86
CA ILE A 336 4.27 12.07 -8.00
C ILE A 336 4.40 10.60 -8.41
N GLN A 337 4.52 9.67 -7.46
CA GLN A 337 4.72 8.25 -7.77
C GLN A 337 3.57 7.62 -8.59
N PHE A 338 2.31 7.91 -8.27
CA PHE A 338 1.19 7.36 -9.03
C PHE A 338 0.82 8.16 -10.27
N SER A 339 1.16 9.45 -10.33
CA SER A 339 0.86 10.31 -11.50
C SER A 339 1.93 10.23 -12.59
N ARG A 340 3.18 9.91 -12.23
CA ARG A 340 4.30 9.81 -13.19
C ARG A 340 4.24 8.49 -13.98
N PRO A 341 4.06 8.52 -15.31
CA PRO A 341 4.03 7.33 -16.14
C PRO A 341 5.32 6.51 -16.03
N THR A 342 5.21 5.21 -16.25
CA THR A 342 6.35 4.28 -16.25
C THR A 342 6.47 3.57 -17.59
N LEU A 343 7.66 3.64 -18.19
CA LEU A 343 8.06 2.80 -19.29
C LEU A 343 8.70 1.51 -18.75
N TRP A 344 7.99 0.40 -18.90
CA TRP A 344 8.50 -0.92 -18.54
C TRP A 344 9.12 -1.58 -19.77
N VAL A 345 10.37 -2.01 -19.67
CA VAL A 345 11.12 -2.61 -20.77
C VAL A 345 11.51 -4.04 -20.40
N PHE A 346 10.80 -5.02 -20.93
CA PHE A 346 11.17 -6.42 -20.79
C PHE A 346 12.22 -6.78 -21.84
N CYS A 347 13.37 -7.27 -21.37
CA CYS A 347 14.51 -7.63 -22.19
C CYS A 347 15.06 -9.01 -21.82
N GLY A 348 15.93 -9.54 -22.67
CA GLY A 348 16.53 -10.86 -22.52
C GLY A 348 16.45 -11.68 -23.80
N LEU A 349 17.18 -12.80 -23.80
CA LEU A 349 17.21 -13.71 -24.94
C LEU A 349 15.80 -14.26 -25.26
N PRO A 350 15.52 -14.64 -26.52
CA PRO A 350 14.33 -15.39 -26.84
C PRO A 350 14.17 -16.64 -25.95
N ALA A 351 12.93 -16.94 -25.58
CA ALA A 351 12.56 -18.05 -24.68
C ALA A 351 12.96 -17.92 -23.19
N THR A 352 13.43 -16.76 -22.73
CA THR A 352 13.63 -16.48 -21.30
C THR A 352 12.36 -16.10 -20.52
N GLY A 353 11.15 -16.29 -21.08
CA GLY A 353 9.90 -15.99 -20.37
C GLY A 353 9.49 -14.51 -20.34
N LYS A 354 10.28 -13.60 -20.92
CA LYS A 354 10.01 -12.15 -20.99
C LYS A 354 8.58 -11.78 -21.43
N SER A 355 8.09 -12.41 -22.50
CA SER A 355 6.75 -12.15 -23.06
C SER A 355 5.62 -12.64 -22.16
N SER A 356 5.87 -13.61 -21.27
CA SER A 356 4.89 -14.05 -20.28
C SER A 356 4.79 -13.05 -19.14
N LEU A 357 5.93 -12.61 -18.59
CA LEU A 357 5.95 -11.59 -17.53
C LEU A 357 5.40 -10.23 -18.01
N ALA A 358 5.75 -9.82 -19.23
CA ALA A 358 5.24 -8.58 -19.83
C ALA A 358 3.71 -8.57 -19.96
N ARG A 359 3.11 -9.70 -20.35
CA ARG A 359 1.65 -9.88 -20.43
C ARG A 359 0.99 -9.85 -19.06
N GLU A 360 1.56 -10.52 -18.06
CA GLU A 360 1.05 -10.48 -16.69
C GLU A 360 1.09 -9.06 -16.11
N LEU A 361 2.19 -8.33 -16.34
CA LEU A 361 2.31 -6.93 -15.90
C LEU A 361 1.28 -6.03 -16.57
N ALA A 362 1.15 -6.10 -17.90
CA ALA A 362 0.20 -5.32 -18.66
C ALA A 362 -1.24 -5.59 -18.22
N LYS A 363 -1.59 -6.87 -18.00
CA LYS A 363 -2.90 -7.28 -17.50
C LYS A 363 -3.16 -6.81 -16.07
N ALA A 364 -2.16 -6.89 -15.17
CA ALA A 364 -2.32 -6.48 -13.78
C ALA A 364 -2.50 -4.95 -13.65
N GLN A 365 -1.72 -4.16 -14.40
CA GLN A 365 -1.76 -2.70 -14.34
C GLN A 365 -2.82 -2.07 -15.27
N LEU A 366 -3.45 -2.86 -16.15
CA LEU A 366 -4.35 -2.38 -17.22
C LEU A 366 -3.66 -1.33 -18.11
N ILE A 367 -2.46 -1.68 -18.60
CA ILE A 367 -1.64 -0.80 -19.44
C ILE A 367 -1.30 -1.48 -20.78
N PRO A 368 -1.06 -0.71 -21.85
CA PRO A 368 -0.75 -1.27 -23.16
C PRO A 368 0.58 -2.04 -23.16
N LEU A 369 0.58 -3.18 -23.84
CA LEU A 369 1.76 -3.99 -24.15
C LEU A 369 2.06 -3.90 -25.65
N PHE A 370 3.28 -3.49 -25.97
CA PHE A 370 3.79 -3.48 -27.33
C PHE A 370 4.89 -4.53 -27.47
N GLN A 371 4.68 -5.49 -28.38
CA GLN A 371 5.60 -6.61 -28.60
C GLN A 371 6.28 -6.48 -29.96
N SER A 372 7.61 -6.56 -29.98
CA SER A 372 8.38 -6.45 -31.23
C SER A 372 8.01 -7.52 -32.27
N ASP A 373 7.62 -8.71 -31.84
CA ASP A 373 7.17 -9.80 -32.71
C ASP A 373 5.81 -9.49 -33.38
N LEU A 374 4.87 -8.83 -32.68
CA LEU A 374 3.60 -8.38 -33.28
C LEU A 374 3.81 -7.24 -34.29
N VAL A 375 4.60 -6.22 -33.90
CA VAL A 375 4.95 -5.09 -34.77
C VAL A 375 5.65 -5.55 -36.06
N ARG A 376 6.43 -6.63 -35.98
CA ARG A 376 7.10 -7.24 -37.15
C ARG A 376 6.11 -7.92 -38.10
N ARG A 377 5.00 -8.45 -37.58
CA ARG A 377 3.96 -9.15 -38.35
C ARG A 377 2.98 -8.19 -39.02
N GLU A 378 2.51 -7.17 -38.32
CA GLU A 378 1.58 -6.15 -38.87
C GLU A 378 2.12 -5.43 -40.11
N ARG A 379 3.45 -5.41 -40.28
CA ARG A 379 4.14 -4.77 -41.40
C ARG A 379 4.37 -5.69 -42.61
N GLN A 380 3.86 -6.92 -42.61
CA GLN A 380 3.99 -7.84 -43.74
C GLN A 380 2.65 -8.11 -44.42
N SER A 381 2.65 -7.97 -45.75
CA SER A 381 1.48 -8.13 -46.61
C SER A 381 1.32 -9.55 -47.19
N ASP A 382 2.21 -10.51 -46.86
CA ASP A 382 2.21 -11.87 -47.44
C ASP A 382 1.85 -12.94 -46.38
N PRO A 383 0.80 -13.76 -46.59
CA PRO A 383 0.36 -14.78 -45.63
C PRO A 383 1.25 -16.04 -45.54
N ARG A 384 2.24 -16.20 -46.43
CA ARG A 384 3.07 -17.42 -46.49
C ARG A 384 4.16 -17.41 -45.42
N HIS A 385 3.88 -18.09 -44.30
CA HIS A 385 4.81 -18.32 -43.19
C HIS A 385 5.90 -19.34 -43.57
N GLU A 386 7.08 -18.85 -44.00
CA GLU A 386 8.32 -19.62 -43.93
C GLU A 386 9.20 -19.10 -42.79
N VAL A 387 9.69 -19.99 -41.94
CA VAL A 387 10.70 -19.64 -40.93
C VAL A 387 12.01 -19.34 -41.65
N LEU A 388 12.39 -18.07 -41.70
CA LEU A 388 13.61 -17.61 -42.38
C LEU A 388 14.82 -17.65 -41.44
N PRO A 389 16.05 -17.82 -41.97
CA PRO A 389 17.28 -17.79 -41.17
C PRO A 389 17.45 -16.47 -40.39
N PHE A 390 17.99 -16.55 -39.17
CA PHE A 390 18.25 -15.39 -38.32
C PHE A 390 19.17 -14.37 -39.02
N GLY A 391 18.78 -13.09 -38.96
CA GLY A 391 19.46 -11.99 -39.67
C GLY A 391 19.05 -11.79 -41.14
N GLN A 392 18.23 -12.68 -41.70
CA GLN A 392 17.65 -12.54 -43.04
C GLN A 392 16.16 -12.17 -43.00
N GLY A 393 15.58 -11.84 -44.16
CA GLY A 393 14.18 -11.43 -44.29
C GLY A 393 13.72 -10.39 -43.25
N ILE A 394 12.80 -10.80 -42.39
CA ILE A 394 12.14 -10.00 -41.34
C ILE A 394 13.10 -9.60 -40.20
N TYR A 395 14.26 -10.24 -40.12
CA TYR A 395 15.31 -10.01 -39.11
C TYR A 395 16.52 -9.22 -39.64
N ARG A 396 16.48 -8.72 -40.89
CA ARG A 396 17.54 -7.87 -41.46
C ARG A 396 17.81 -6.63 -40.59
N PRO A 397 19.07 -6.14 -40.49
CA PRO A 397 19.42 -4.98 -39.65
C PRO A 397 18.56 -3.73 -39.89
N GLY A 398 18.27 -3.39 -41.16
CA GLY A 398 17.39 -2.26 -41.50
C GLY A 398 15.92 -2.45 -41.08
N MET A 399 15.44 -3.70 -41.03
CA MET A 399 14.10 -4.03 -40.53
C MET A 399 14.04 -3.98 -39.00
N ARG A 400 15.10 -4.41 -38.30
CA ARG A 400 15.20 -4.29 -36.84
C ARG A 400 15.09 -2.83 -36.38
N HIS A 401 15.81 -1.91 -37.02
CA HIS A 401 15.71 -0.48 -36.71
C HIS A 401 14.28 0.04 -36.85
N ARG A 402 13.60 -0.32 -37.93
CA ARG A 402 12.21 0.09 -38.19
C ARG A 402 11.23 -0.46 -37.15
N VAL A 403 11.44 -1.69 -36.67
CA VAL A 403 10.60 -2.30 -35.62
C VAL A 403 10.80 -1.59 -34.29
N TYR A 404 12.05 -1.37 -33.86
CA TYR A 404 12.33 -0.66 -32.59
C TYR A 404 11.85 0.79 -32.64
N ALA A 405 12.04 1.50 -33.75
CA ALA A 405 11.52 2.86 -33.92
C ALA A 405 10.00 2.91 -33.78
N GLN A 406 9.26 1.97 -34.41
CA GLN A 406 7.82 1.89 -34.25
C GLN A 406 7.40 1.54 -32.82
N LEU A 407 8.10 0.59 -32.19
CA LEU A 407 7.84 0.15 -30.83
C LEU A 407 7.96 1.32 -29.84
N LEU A 408 9.02 2.11 -29.97
CA LEU A 408 9.25 3.31 -29.18
C LEU A 408 8.24 4.42 -29.49
N ALA A 409 7.85 4.61 -30.76
CA ALA A 409 6.83 5.58 -31.13
C ALA A 409 5.44 5.25 -30.52
N LEU A 410 5.05 3.97 -30.51
CA LEU A 410 3.81 3.53 -29.87
C LEU A 410 3.84 3.77 -28.36
N ALA A 411 4.96 3.47 -27.69
CA ALA A 411 5.13 3.80 -26.28
C ALA A 411 5.09 5.31 -26.03
N GLN A 412 5.77 6.10 -26.88
CA GLN A 412 5.81 7.56 -26.78
C GLN A 412 4.40 8.17 -26.81
N GLU A 413 3.51 7.70 -27.68
CA GLU A 413 2.13 8.16 -27.77
C GLU A 413 1.39 7.97 -26.43
N LYS A 414 1.55 6.81 -25.79
CA LYS A 414 0.89 6.49 -24.52
C LYS A 414 1.47 7.28 -23.35
N LEU A 415 2.79 7.40 -23.30
CA LEU A 415 3.51 8.16 -22.27
C LEU A 415 3.16 9.65 -22.33
N LYS A 416 3.09 10.26 -23.53
CA LYS A 416 2.63 11.64 -23.72
C LYS A 416 1.20 11.87 -23.23
N GLY A 417 0.35 10.86 -23.33
CA GLY A 417 -1.00 10.85 -22.78
C GLY A 417 -1.08 10.56 -21.28
N GLY A 418 0.06 10.55 -20.55
CA GLY A 418 0.10 10.29 -19.12
C GLY A 418 -0.11 8.81 -18.74
N ARG A 419 0.03 7.87 -19.69
CA ARG A 419 -0.17 6.44 -19.44
C ARG A 419 1.14 5.66 -19.53
N SER A 420 1.39 4.81 -18.53
CA SER A 420 2.47 3.82 -18.57
C SER A 420 2.34 2.87 -19.76
N ALA A 421 3.46 2.30 -20.21
CA ALA A 421 3.50 1.36 -21.32
C ALA A 421 4.52 0.24 -21.06
N VAL A 422 4.26 -0.93 -21.63
CA VAL A 422 5.17 -2.08 -21.59
C VAL A 422 5.73 -2.35 -22.97
N LEU A 423 7.06 -2.46 -23.07
CA LEU A 423 7.78 -2.92 -24.25
C LEU A 423 8.30 -4.34 -24.03
N ASP A 424 8.02 -5.24 -24.96
CA ASP A 424 8.56 -6.61 -24.99
C ASP A 424 9.37 -6.82 -26.28
N ALA A 425 10.69 -6.79 -26.12
CA ALA A 425 11.63 -7.13 -27.18
C ALA A 425 12.89 -7.77 -26.59
N THR A 426 13.82 -8.20 -27.43
CA THR A 426 15.08 -8.75 -26.91
C THR A 426 15.95 -7.69 -26.26
N PHE A 427 15.91 -6.46 -26.79
CA PHE A 427 16.83 -5.36 -26.45
C PHE A 427 18.30 -5.83 -26.41
N SER A 428 18.66 -6.65 -27.40
CA SER A 428 19.94 -7.37 -27.45
C SER A 428 21.15 -6.46 -27.62
N ARG A 429 20.97 -5.21 -28.07
CA ARG A 429 22.06 -4.24 -28.26
C ARG A 429 21.84 -3.01 -27.42
N ARG A 430 22.93 -2.44 -26.91
CA ARG A 430 22.99 -1.21 -26.12
C ARG A 430 22.27 -0.05 -26.80
N LYS A 431 22.42 0.11 -28.12
CA LYS A 431 21.69 1.15 -28.90
C LYS A 431 20.21 1.21 -28.55
N TRP A 432 19.50 0.08 -28.57
CA TRP A 432 18.05 0.06 -28.34
C TRP A 432 17.69 0.33 -26.88
N ARG A 433 18.58 -0.03 -25.95
CA ARG A 433 18.42 0.27 -24.52
C ARG A 433 18.65 1.77 -24.27
N ASP A 434 19.63 2.36 -24.93
CA ASP A 434 19.89 3.80 -24.90
C ASP A 434 18.75 4.61 -25.56
N ASP A 435 18.18 4.15 -26.68
CA ASP A 435 17.00 4.78 -27.29
C ASP A 435 15.78 4.79 -26.35
N ALA A 436 15.54 3.69 -25.61
CA ALA A 436 14.48 3.62 -24.61
C ALA A 436 14.76 4.52 -23.39
N ARG A 437 16.02 4.65 -22.97
CA ARG A 437 16.43 5.60 -21.92
C ARG A 437 16.24 7.03 -22.36
N GLN A 438 16.59 7.36 -23.59
CA GLN A 438 16.39 8.68 -24.16
C GLN A 438 14.89 9.02 -24.20
N LEU A 439 14.04 8.12 -24.71
CA LEU A 439 12.59 8.32 -24.69
C LEU A 439 12.06 8.59 -23.27
N ALA A 440 12.51 7.84 -22.28
CA ALA A 440 12.06 8.01 -20.91
C ALA A 440 12.53 9.35 -20.32
N GLY A 441 13.76 9.78 -20.62
CA GLY A 441 14.32 11.07 -20.21
C GLY A 441 13.63 12.27 -20.88
N ASP A 442 13.38 12.19 -22.19
CA ASP A 442 12.74 13.26 -22.98
C ASP A 442 11.29 13.52 -22.52
N LEU A 443 10.61 12.51 -21.98
CA LEU A 443 9.24 12.62 -21.47
C LEU A 443 9.13 12.69 -19.94
N ASP A 444 10.27 12.75 -19.24
CA ASP A 444 10.35 12.75 -17.77
C ASP A 444 9.53 11.62 -17.11
N THR A 445 9.65 10.40 -17.63
CA THR A 445 8.93 9.23 -17.13
C THR A 445 9.81 8.35 -16.26
N ASN A 446 9.20 7.51 -15.41
CA ASN A 446 9.92 6.43 -14.76
C ASN A 446 10.34 5.38 -15.80
N LEU A 447 11.48 4.75 -15.61
CA LEU A 447 12.00 3.69 -16.47
C LEU A 447 12.39 2.47 -15.64
N VAL A 448 11.90 1.30 -16.05
CA VAL A 448 12.27 0.02 -15.43
C VAL A 448 12.56 -1.02 -16.51
N PHE A 449 13.81 -1.47 -16.59
CA PHE A 449 14.22 -2.63 -17.35
C PHE A 449 14.06 -3.89 -16.52
N VAL A 450 13.41 -4.89 -17.12
CA VAL A 450 13.22 -6.23 -16.56
C VAL A 450 13.94 -7.23 -17.45
N GLU A 451 15.18 -7.56 -17.07
CA GLU A 451 15.99 -8.57 -17.73
C GLU A 451 15.57 -9.95 -17.25
N CYS A 452 15.00 -10.74 -18.16
CA CYS A 452 14.56 -12.10 -17.87
C CYS A 452 15.68 -13.09 -18.19
N LEU A 453 16.12 -13.83 -17.18
CA LEU A 453 17.17 -14.84 -17.27
C LEU A 453 16.62 -16.23 -16.95
N CYS A 454 17.25 -17.26 -17.51
CA CYS A 454 17.11 -18.66 -17.11
C CYS A 454 18.32 -19.44 -17.60
N LYS A 455 18.49 -20.68 -17.12
CA LYS A 455 19.55 -21.58 -17.57
C LYS A 455 19.49 -21.81 -19.09
N LYS A 456 20.66 -22.00 -19.71
CA LYS A 456 20.78 -22.26 -21.15
C LYS A 456 20.02 -23.53 -21.56
N GLU A 457 20.00 -24.52 -20.67
CA GLU A 457 19.26 -25.77 -20.81
C GLU A 457 17.76 -25.49 -20.90
N THR A 458 17.23 -24.61 -20.05
CA THR A 458 15.84 -24.17 -20.07
C THR A 458 15.50 -23.44 -21.37
N ILE A 459 16.36 -22.54 -21.84
CA ILE A 459 16.18 -21.84 -23.12
C ILE A 459 16.08 -22.85 -24.27
N ARG A 460 17.01 -23.82 -24.33
CA ARG A 460 16.99 -24.87 -25.36
C ARG A 460 15.72 -25.70 -25.32
N SER A 461 15.25 -26.11 -24.14
CA SER A 461 13.99 -26.86 -23.98
C SER A 461 12.80 -26.06 -24.51
N ARG A 462 12.67 -24.80 -24.06
CA ARG A 462 11.58 -23.91 -24.46
C ARG A 462 11.61 -23.58 -25.96
N LEU A 463 12.80 -23.49 -26.58
CA LEU A 463 12.92 -23.30 -28.04
C LEU A 463 12.48 -24.54 -28.81
N LYS A 464 12.81 -25.75 -28.35
CA LYS A 464 12.32 -27.02 -28.94
C LYS A 464 10.80 -27.13 -28.84
N GLU A 465 10.22 -26.81 -27.69
CA GLU A 465 8.76 -26.85 -27.52
C GLU A 465 8.02 -25.88 -28.47
N ARG A 466 8.66 -24.76 -28.85
CA ARG A 466 8.10 -23.81 -29.83
C ARG A 466 8.15 -24.30 -31.27
N GLU A 467 8.85 -25.39 -31.56
CA GLU A 467 8.80 -26.03 -32.88
C GLU A 467 7.50 -26.82 -33.06
N THR A 468 6.92 -27.31 -31.96
CA THR A 468 5.68 -28.10 -31.97
C THR A 468 4.45 -27.28 -31.61
N VAL A 469 4.61 -26.18 -30.87
CA VAL A 469 3.52 -25.28 -30.44
C VAL A 469 3.63 -23.92 -31.12
N TYR A 470 2.52 -23.41 -31.65
CA TYR A 470 2.46 -22.09 -32.25
C TYR A 470 2.96 -20.99 -31.29
N SER A 471 3.86 -20.13 -31.77
CA SER A 471 4.47 -19.03 -31.04
C SER A 471 4.51 -17.77 -31.91
N LEU A 472 4.28 -16.60 -31.29
CA LEU A 472 4.42 -15.30 -31.97
C LEU A 472 5.87 -15.00 -32.39
N SER A 473 6.85 -15.61 -31.73
CA SER A 473 8.27 -15.44 -31.99
C SER A 473 8.78 -16.49 -32.97
N ASP A 474 9.55 -16.08 -33.99
CA ASP A 474 10.16 -16.99 -34.99
C ASP A 474 11.54 -17.52 -34.54
N ALA A 475 11.94 -17.24 -33.30
CA ALA A 475 13.12 -17.84 -32.68
C ALA A 475 12.98 -19.37 -32.58
N ARG A 476 13.99 -20.11 -33.04
CA ARG A 476 14.07 -21.59 -33.06
C ARG A 476 15.42 -22.05 -32.50
N LEU A 477 15.56 -23.34 -32.20
CA LEU A 477 16.78 -23.87 -31.59
C LEU A 477 18.03 -23.62 -32.46
N GLU A 478 17.89 -23.73 -33.78
CA GLU A 478 18.95 -23.45 -34.75
C GLU A 478 19.49 -22.01 -34.68
N HIS A 479 18.69 -21.06 -34.21
CA HIS A 479 19.09 -19.65 -34.06
C HIS A 479 19.84 -19.37 -32.75
N PHE A 480 19.90 -20.33 -31.82
CA PHE A 480 20.34 -20.08 -30.44
C PHE A 480 21.77 -19.57 -30.34
N THR A 481 22.72 -20.13 -31.10
CA THR A 481 24.13 -19.70 -31.08
C THR A 481 24.27 -18.25 -31.54
N GLN A 482 23.63 -17.88 -32.66
CA GLN A 482 23.67 -16.52 -33.19
C GLN A 482 22.96 -15.51 -32.28
N MET A 483 21.90 -15.92 -31.57
CA MET A 483 21.23 -15.09 -30.57
C MET A 483 22.14 -14.77 -29.38
N LEU A 484 22.96 -15.74 -28.94
CA LEU A 484 23.93 -15.52 -27.88
C LEU A 484 25.03 -14.55 -28.31
N GLU A 485 25.53 -14.68 -29.54
CA GLU A 485 26.57 -13.80 -30.08
C GLU A 485 26.08 -12.35 -30.32
N ASP A 486 24.82 -12.18 -30.72
CA ASP A 486 24.21 -10.85 -30.95
C ASP A 486 23.76 -10.14 -29.65
N PHE A 487 23.76 -10.83 -28.49
CA PHE A 487 23.32 -10.25 -27.22
C PHE A 487 24.49 -9.59 -26.47
N GLU A 488 24.52 -8.27 -26.51
CA GLU A 488 25.46 -7.45 -25.75
C GLU A 488 25.10 -7.48 -24.25
N PRO A 489 26.04 -7.85 -23.36
CA PRO A 489 25.84 -7.81 -21.92
C PRO A 489 25.31 -6.45 -21.44
N ILE A 490 24.38 -6.48 -20.49
CA ILE A 490 23.79 -5.27 -19.91
C ILE A 490 24.68 -4.79 -18.76
N SER A 491 25.52 -3.80 -19.01
CA SER A 491 26.43 -3.22 -18.00
C SER A 491 26.21 -1.73 -17.78
N GLU A 492 25.51 -1.07 -18.71
CA GLU A 492 25.28 0.37 -18.71
C GLU A 492 24.06 0.81 -17.88
N LEU A 493 23.26 -0.13 -17.39
CA LEU A 493 22.05 0.15 -16.62
C LEU A 493 22.31 0.04 -15.12
N SER A 494 21.94 1.08 -14.36
CA SER A 494 22.07 1.08 -12.91
C SER A 494 21.02 0.19 -12.23
N PRO A 495 21.29 -0.38 -11.05
CA PRO A 495 20.29 -1.15 -10.29
C PRO A 495 19.00 -0.39 -9.95
N LYS A 496 19.02 0.95 -10.02
CA LYS A 496 17.83 1.78 -9.77
C LYS A 496 16.79 1.75 -10.89
N ILE A 497 17.18 1.26 -12.08
CA ILE A 497 16.31 1.14 -13.26
C ILE A 497 16.37 -0.24 -13.89
N HIS A 498 17.14 -1.18 -13.34
CA HIS A 498 17.41 -2.49 -13.93
C HIS A 498 17.20 -3.60 -12.91
N LEU A 499 16.33 -4.54 -13.27
CA LEU A 499 15.97 -5.71 -12.49
C LEU A 499 16.34 -6.97 -13.27
N THR A 500 16.98 -7.90 -12.58
CA THR A 500 17.26 -9.22 -13.12
C THR A 500 16.30 -10.23 -12.48
N ILE A 501 15.52 -10.92 -13.32
CA ILE A 501 14.50 -11.85 -12.90
C ILE A 501 14.86 -13.25 -13.40
N ASP A 502 15.08 -14.16 -12.45
CA ASP A 502 15.15 -15.59 -12.75
C ASP A 502 13.76 -16.10 -13.13
N THR A 503 13.68 -16.77 -14.28
CA THR A 503 12.47 -17.35 -14.85
C THR A 503 12.52 -18.88 -14.91
N ASP A 504 13.51 -19.52 -14.28
CA ASP A 504 13.48 -20.96 -13.98
C ASP A 504 12.48 -21.28 -12.85
N GLN A 505 12.16 -20.29 -12.02
CA GLN A 505 11.10 -20.38 -11.02
C GLN A 505 9.68 -20.22 -11.63
N PRO A 506 8.61 -20.61 -10.90
CA PRO A 506 7.25 -20.42 -11.36
C PRO A 506 6.93 -18.96 -11.73
N LEU A 507 6.11 -18.77 -12.78
CA LEU A 507 5.73 -17.45 -13.30
C LEU A 507 5.20 -16.52 -12.21
N TYR A 508 4.38 -17.04 -11.30
CA TYR A 508 3.80 -16.28 -10.19
C TYR A 508 4.87 -15.66 -9.29
N ASN A 509 5.89 -16.43 -8.89
CA ASN A 509 6.99 -15.95 -8.03
C ASN A 509 7.84 -14.91 -8.76
N ALA A 510 8.20 -15.19 -10.03
CA ALA A 510 8.93 -14.25 -10.87
C ALA A 510 8.16 -12.93 -11.03
N PHE A 511 6.84 -13.00 -11.19
CA PHE A 511 5.99 -11.82 -11.32
C PHE A 511 5.88 -11.02 -10.02
N GLY A 512 5.77 -11.68 -8.86
CA GLY A 512 5.82 -11.03 -7.56
C GLY A 512 7.13 -10.23 -7.37
N HIS A 513 8.27 -10.80 -7.79
CA HIS A 513 9.56 -10.10 -7.78
C HIS A 513 9.59 -8.87 -8.70
N VAL A 514 9.03 -8.98 -9.92
CA VAL A 514 8.92 -7.84 -10.85
C VAL A 514 8.15 -6.69 -10.21
N LEU A 515 7.02 -6.98 -9.57
CA LEU A 515 6.19 -5.94 -8.95
C LEU A 515 6.88 -5.30 -7.74
N SER A 516 7.42 -6.11 -6.83
CA SER A 516 8.06 -5.63 -5.61
C SER A 516 9.34 -4.83 -5.90
N GLN A 517 10.24 -5.36 -6.73
CA GLN A 517 11.48 -4.66 -7.07
C GLN A 517 11.24 -3.50 -8.04
N GLY A 518 10.28 -3.64 -8.96
CA GLY A 518 9.87 -2.54 -9.84
C GLY A 518 9.27 -1.39 -9.08
N TYR A 519 8.47 -1.66 -8.04
CA TYR A 519 8.01 -0.64 -7.11
C TYR A 519 9.19 0.07 -6.43
N ALA A 520 10.17 -0.67 -5.91
CA ALA A 520 11.37 -0.09 -5.33
C ALA A 520 12.14 0.82 -6.32
N CYS A 521 12.29 0.41 -7.59
CA CYS A 521 12.91 1.24 -8.63
C CYS A 521 12.15 2.55 -8.87
N LYS A 522 10.81 2.52 -8.89
CA LYS A 522 9.99 3.74 -9.02
C LYS A 522 10.20 4.67 -7.84
N CYS A 523 10.18 4.15 -6.60
CA CYS A 523 10.41 4.95 -5.40
C CYS A 523 11.78 5.65 -5.45
N ASP A 524 12.84 4.94 -5.84
CA ASP A 524 14.19 5.49 -5.95
C ASP A 524 14.32 6.56 -7.04
N GLN A 525 13.51 6.49 -8.10
CA GLN A 525 13.48 7.49 -9.17
C GLN A 525 12.78 8.77 -8.73
N VAL A 526 11.62 8.66 -8.07
CA VAL A 526 10.90 9.84 -7.56
C VAL A 526 11.67 10.54 -6.45
N LYS A 527 12.34 9.80 -5.57
CA LYS A 527 13.21 10.37 -4.52
C LYS A 527 14.39 11.20 -5.03
N LYS A 528 14.73 11.12 -6.32
CA LYS A 528 15.77 11.96 -6.94
C LYS A 528 15.22 13.25 -7.53
N LEU A 529 13.91 13.33 -7.74
CA LEU A 529 13.23 14.53 -8.26
C LEU A 529 12.92 15.53 -7.14
N LEU A 530 12.65 14.99 -5.94
CA LEU A 530 12.52 15.73 -4.69
C LEU A 530 13.91 15.99 -4.11
#